data_AF-H3GF27-F1
#
_entry.id   AF-H3GF27-F1
#
_cell.length_a   1.000
_cell.length_b   1.000
_cell.length_c   1.000
_cell.angle_alpha   90.00
_cell.angle_beta   90.00
_cell.angle_gamma   90.00
#
_symmetry.space_group_name_H-M   'P 1'
#
loop_
_entity.id
_entity.type
_entity.pdbx_description
1 polymer ?
#
loop_
_entity_poly.entity_id
_entity_poly.type
_entity_poly.pdbx_seq_one_letter_code
_entity_poly.pdbx_strand_id
1 'polypeptide(L)'
;MLAYMMVLGLMLRAAAFCASSNAGTLSTPLGVVASEYTGSVCASDGMVGAWVYLWSLSLDAVEWELSCTSRREVEVGGENGGAVGLPLRSSRRTGVTRFATPKEVLCLVETLLKRTLLFQKTLRRNAAKAPPAEAVDVSNLFTSDANSVSTVAHYINSAWILPVQIGGVVYMLYWVIGAAAFAGLAVIGASSLAGVLVGKVSVDAFRNMMQQRDGRMKAIKEVFGAIQVVKLNAWEDKFAARVAARRATELRALRSFLLSCSLEELVVWASPLLVSIVSLAVYSVGMGQPLTAAKVFTALALFNALRTPLQDLPSVIQSCLHAKVALDRISSYLAHADYRVANVRRTDPSQAEYVDVSVTNGSFGWKADAPVLTNVHFTAKKGDLVVVRGAVGAGK
;
A
#
# COMPACT_ATOMS: atom_id res chain seq x y z
N MET A 1 -14.71 -23.48 1.72
CA MET A 1 -16.11 -23.15 2.12
C MET A 1 -16.20 -22.32 3.41
N LEU A 2 -15.58 -22.73 4.53
CA LEU A 2 -15.62 -21.96 5.79
C LEU A 2 -14.99 -20.55 5.69
N ALA A 3 -13.88 -20.39 4.96
CA ALA A 3 -13.29 -19.08 4.68
C ALA A 3 -14.19 -18.18 3.80
N TYR A 4 -14.95 -18.79 2.88
CA TYR A 4 -15.90 -18.11 2.01
C TYR A 4 -17.11 -17.57 2.80
N MET A 5 -17.63 -18.38 3.75
CA MET A 5 -18.72 -18.01 4.64
C MET A 5 -18.31 -16.93 5.66
N MET A 6 -17.06 -16.96 6.14
CA MET A 6 -16.55 -15.97 7.09
C MET A 6 -16.36 -14.59 6.44
N VAL A 7 -15.88 -14.54 5.20
CA VAL A 7 -15.70 -13.30 4.43
C VAL A 7 -17.04 -12.74 3.96
N LEU A 8 -17.96 -13.59 3.50
CA LEU A 8 -19.32 -13.18 3.11
C LEU A 8 -20.13 -12.66 4.32
N GLY A 9 -19.97 -13.27 5.50
CA GLY A 9 -20.59 -12.82 6.74
C GLY A 9 -20.04 -11.48 7.24
N LEU A 10 -18.75 -11.21 7.05
CA LEU A 10 -18.13 -9.91 7.37
C LEU A 10 -18.63 -8.81 6.42
N MET A 11 -18.78 -9.16 5.13
CA MET A 11 -19.28 -8.25 4.07
C MET A 11 -20.75 -7.89 4.25
N LEU A 12 -21.62 -8.85 4.61
CA LEU A 12 -23.04 -8.59 4.87
C LEU A 12 -23.25 -7.67 6.09
N ARG A 13 -22.41 -7.79 7.12
CA ARG A 13 -22.44 -6.90 8.29
C ARG A 13 -21.94 -5.49 7.97
N ALA A 14 -20.92 -5.36 7.12
CA ALA A 14 -20.42 -4.07 6.65
C ALA A 14 -21.41 -3.36 5.70
N ALA A 15 -22.06 -4.11 4.81
CA ALA A 15 -23.08 -3.58 3.90
C ALA A 15 -24.35 -3.13 4.64
N ALA A 16 -24.79 -3.86 5.67
CA ALA A 16 -25.92 -3.47 6.52
C ALA A 16 -25.63 -2.19 7.32
N PHE A 17 -24.39 -2.00 7.78
CA PHE A 17 -23.96 -0.77 8.45
C PHE A 17 -23.98 0.43 7.50
N CYS A 18 -23.53 0.25 6.27
CA CYS A 18 -23.47 1.30 5.25
C CYS A 18 -24.86 1.69 4.70
N ALA A 19 -25.76 0.71 4.52
CA ALA A 19 -27.14 0.94 4.06
C ALA A 19 -28.00 1.72 5.08
N SER A 20 -27.68 1.65 6.37
CA SER A 20 -28.38 2.44 7.40
C SER A 20 -28.01 3.93 7.40
N SER A 21 -26.96 4.32 6.67
CA SER A 21 -26.38 5.68 6.73
C SER A 21 -26.78 6.59 5.57
N ASN A 22 -27.34 6.08 4.47
CA ASN A 22 -27.59 6.88 3.26
C ASN A 22 -28.98 6.61 2.67
N ALA A 23 -30.02 7.10 3.34
CA ALA A 23 -31.30 7.39 2.70
C ALA A 23 -31.27 8.86 2.26
N GLY A 24 -30.82 9.11 1.02
CA GLY A 24 -30.76 10.45 0.44
C GLY A 24 -30.68 10.36 -1.09
N THR A 25 -31.83 10.50 -1.73
CA THR A 25 -32.05 10.54 -3.18
C THR A 25 -31.30 11.69 -3.86
N LEU A 26 -30.54 11.40 -4.92
CA LEU A 26 -30.22 12.40 -5.94
C LEU A 26 -30.16 11.75 -7.33
N SER A 27 -31.10 12.15 -8.18
CA SER A 27 -31.20 11.85 -9.60
C SER A 27 -30.55 12.96 -10.42
N THR A 28 -29.60 12.67 -11.31
CA THR A 28 -29.19 13.56 -12.40
C THR A 28 -28.42 12.81 -13.51
N PRO A 29 -28.32 13.37 -14.73
CA PRO A 29 -28.53 12.64 -15.98
C PRO A 29 -27.24 12.46 -16.80
N LEU A 30 -26.99 11.23 -17.26
CA LEU A 30 -25.94 10.91 -18.25
C LEU A 30 -26.43 9.91 -19.32
N GLY A 31 -27.74 9.68 -19.39
CA GLY A 31 -28.38 8.76 -20.34
C GLY A 31 -28.37 9.20 -21.82
N VAL A 32 -27.65 10.28 -22.17
CA VAL A 32 -27.67 10.84 -23.54
C VAL A 32 -26.33 10.62 -24.27
N VAL A 33 -25.21 10.42 -23.58
CA VAL A 33 -23.89 10.26 -24.23
C VAL A 33 -23.60 8.80 -24.64
N ALA A 34 -24.34 7.82 -24.10
CA ALA A 34 -24.18 6.41 -24.45
C ALA A 34 -24.73 6.04 -25.84
N SER A 35 -25.52 6.90 -26.49
CA SER A 35 -26.21 6.59 -27.75
C SER A 35 -25.33 6.70 -29.00
N GLU A 36 -24.19 7.38 -28.94
CA GLU A 36 -23.43 7.74 -30.16
C GLU A 36 -22.22 6.83 -30.45
N TYR A 37 -21.83 5.98 -29.49
CA TYR A 37 -20.74 5.01 -29.66
C TYR A 37 -21.20 3.55 -29.88
N THR A 38 -22.50 3.27 -29.74
CA THR A 38 -23.08 1.92 -29.90
C THR A 38 -23.49 1.56 -31.34
N GLY A 39 -23.11 2.37 -32.33
CA GLY A 39 -23.62 2.24 -33.70
C GLY A 39 -22.90 1.29 -34.66
N SER A 40 -21.70 0.77 -34.35
CA SER A 40 -20.88 0.09 -35.39
C SER A 40 -20.22 -1.23 -35.01
N VAL A 41 -20.44 -1.76 -33.80
CA VAL A 41 -19.92 -3.09 -33.40
C VAL A 41 -21.01 -3.88 -32.67
N CYS A 42 -22.11 -4.15 -33.37
CA CYS A 42 -23.13 -5.11 -32.92
C CYS A 42 -23.57 -5.97 -34.11
N ALA A 43 -22.71 -6.90 -34.51
CA ALA A 43 -23.12 -8.08 -35.25
C ALA A 43 -22.16 -9.23 -34.95
N SER A 44 -22.67 -10.25 -34.25
CA SER A 44 -22.05 -11.51 -33.79
C SER A 44 -21.15 -11.44 -32.53
N ASP A 45 -21.45 -12.34 -31.58
CA ASP A 45 -20.72 -12.71 -30.35
C ASP A 45 -20.84 -11.81 -29.09
N GLY A 46 -22.03 -11.86 -28.47
CA GLY A 46 -22.35 -11.22 -27.19
C GLY A 46 -21.57 -11.71 -25.96
N MET A 47 -20.89 -12.86 -26.01
CA MET A 47 -20.09 -13.36 -24.87
C MET A 47 -18.69 -12.75 -24.85
N VAL A 48 -18.06 -12.60 -26.02
CA VAL A 48 -16.73 -11.95 -26.14
C VAL A 48 -16.86 -10.46 -25.83
N GLY A 49 -17.94 -9.81 -26.29
CA GLY A 49 -18.23 -8.40 -25.95
C GLY A 49 -18.40 -8.15 -24.45
N ALA A 50 -19.07 -9.04 -23.72
CA ALA A 50 -19.23 -8.94 -22.26
C ALA A 50 -17.89 -9.14 -21.51
N TRP A 51 -17.04 -10.06 -21.99
CA TRP A 51 -15.71 -10.28 -21.42
C TRP A 51 -14.73 -9.15 -21.74
N VAL A 52 -14.78 -8.56 -22.94
CA VAL A 52 -14.00 -7.35 -23.28
C VAL A 52 -14.49 -6.16 -22.46
N TYR A 53 -15.80 -6.01 -22.22
CA TYR A 53 -16.34 -4.99 -21.32
C TYR A 53 -15.87 -5.18 -19.88
N LEU A 54 -15.91 -6.41 -19.34
CA LEU A 54 -15.41 -6.73 -17.99
C LEU A 54 -13.88 -6.58 -17.88
N TRP A 55 -13.15 -6.89 -18.95
CA TRP A 55 -11.71 -6.73 -19.03
C TRP A 55 -11.30 -5.26 -19.15
N SER A 56 -12.01 -4.44 -19.94
CA SER A 56 -11.89 -2.98 -19.97
C SER A 56 -12.32 -2.32 -18.65
N LEU A 57 -13.28 -2.87 -17.92
CA LEU A 57 -13.59 -2.44 -16.55
C LEU A 57 -12.47 -2.77 -15.55
N SER A 58 -11.60 -3.74 -15.88
CA SER A 58 -10.46 -4.15 -15.04
C SER A 58 -9.15 -3.44 -15.38
N LEU A 59 -8.94 -3.03 -16.64
CA LEU A 59 -7.76 -2.34 -17.17
C LEU A 59 -8.15 -0.93 -17.65
N ASP A 60 -8.06 0.03 -16.73
CA ASP A 60 -8.03 1.49 -16.90
C ASP A 60 -9.24 2.26 -17.51
N ALA A 61 -9.49 3.42 -16.87
CA ALA A 61 -10.22 4.60 -17.34
C ALA A 61 -11.76 4.57 -17.43
N VAL A 62 -12.44 4.65 -16.29
CA VAL A 62 -13.50 5.68 -16.17
C VAL A 62 -12.79 6.98 -15.84
N GLU A 63 -12.51 7.76 -16.89
CA GLU A 63 -11.98 9.12 -16.81
C GLU A 63 -13.03 10.00 -16.14
N TRP A 64 -12.94 10.16 -14.82
CA TRP A 64 -13.68 11.20 -14.12
C TRP A 64 -12.93 12.51 -14.35
N GLU A 65 -13.30 13.25 -15.41
CA GLU A 65 -12.89 14.65 -15.55
C GLU A 65 -13.58 15.49 -14.45
N LEU A 66 -12.95 15.58 -13.28
CA LEU A 66 -13.21 16.70 -12.38
C LEU A 66 -12.45 17.91 -12.93
N SER A 67 -13.11 18.67 -13.79
CA SER A 67 -12.64 19.98 -14.23
C SER A 67 -12.70 20.98 -13.06
N CYS A 68 -11.67 20.99 -12.21
CA CYS A 68 -11.47 22.07 -11.26
C CYS A 68 -10.88 23.27 -11.99
N THR A 69 -11.74 24.15 -12.50
CA THR A 69 -11.32 25.44 -13.03
C THR A 69 -10.90 26.34 -11.85
N SER A 70 -9.61 26.33 -11.50
CA SER A 70 -9.03 27.30 -10.56
C SER A 70 -9.07 28.69 -11.21
N ARG A 71 -10.12 29.47 -10.93
CA ARG A 71 -10.19 30.89 -11.26
C ARG A 71 -9.30 31.66 -10.28
N ARG A 72 -8.04 31.93 -10.65
CA ARG A 72 -7.29 33.03 -10.01
C ARG A 72 -7.74 34.32 -10.70
N GLU A 73 -8.74 34.97 -10.14
CA GLU A 73 -8.96 36.38 -10.39
C GLU A 73 -7.79 37.13 -9.74
N VAL A 74 -6.88 37.63 -10.57
CA VAL A 74 -5.92 38.65 -10.14
C VAL A 74 -6.63 39.97 -10.38
N GLU A 75 -7.28 40.51 -9.36
CA GLU A 75 -7.68 41.92 -9.36
C GLU A 75 -6.41 42.76 -9.27
N VAL A 76 -6.01 43.34 -10.40
CA VAL A 76 -5.02 44.43 -10.41
C VAL A 76 -5.81 45.72 -10.28
N GLY A 77 -5.72 46.34 -9.09
CA GLY A 77 -6.21 47.69 -8.84
C GLY A 77 -5.57 48.66 -9.84
N GLY A 78 -6.41 49.47 -10.49
CA GLY A 78 -5.97 50.46 -11.46
C GLY A 78 -5.39 51.69 -10.78
N GLU A 79 -4.22 52.13 -11.25
CA GLU A 79 -3.80 53.53 -11.21
C GLU A 79 -3.01 53.86 -12.48
N ASN A 80 -3.54 54.82 -13.24
CA ASN A 80 -2.89 55.80 -14.10
C ASN A 80 -1.80 55.36 -15.11
N GLY A 81 -2.17 55.48 -16.40
CA GLY A 81 -1.31 56.11 -17.41
C GLY A 81 -0.71 55.20 -18.49
N GLY A 82 -1.00 55.54 -19.75
CA GLY A 82 -0.14 55.21 -20.90
C GLY A 82 -0.51 53.96 -21.69
N ALA A 83 -1.14 54.16 -22.84
CA ALA A 83 -1.42 53.12 -23.82
C ALA A 83 -0.14 52.60 -24.51
N VAL A 84 0.13 51.30 -24.39
CA VAL A 84 0.86 50.49 -25.39
C VAL A 84 0.23 49.10 -25.40
N GLY A 85 -0.58 48.81 -26.41
CA GLY A 85 -1.20 47.50 -26.62
C GLY A 85 -0.21 46.49 -27.20
N LEU A 86 0.20 45.51 -26.39
CA LEU A 86 0.85 44.28 -26.84
C LEU A 86 -0.15 43.13 -26.64
N PRO A 87 -0.49 42.33 -27.67
CA PRO A 87 -1.35 41.17 -27.49
C PRO A 87 -0.53 40.05 -26.84
N LEU A 88 -0.45 40.05 -25.51
CA LEU A 88 0.02 38.88 -24.76
C LEU A 88 -1.07 37.80 -24.84
N ARG A 89 -0.94 36.98 -25.88
CA ARG A 89 -1.67 35.72 -26.07
C ARG A 89 -1.57 34.91 -24.79
N SER A 90 -2.65 34.86 -24.00
CA SER A 90 -2.72 34.03 -22.79
C SER A 90 -2.66 32.56 -23.23
N SER A 91 -1.45 32.00 -23.19
CA SER A 91 -1.23 30.58 -23.40
C SER A 91 -1.94 29.82 -22.28
N ARG A 92 -3.10 29.22 -22.60
CA ARG A 92 -3.69 28.14 -21.81
C ARG A 92 -2.70 26.98 -21.82
N ARG A 93 -1.78 26.93 -20.85
CA ARG A 93 -1.15 25.66 -20.47
C ARG A 93 -2.13 24.90 -19.60
N THR A 94 -2.97 24.09 -20.25
CA THR A 94 -3.56 22.91 -19.61
C THR A 94 -2.43 21.94 -19.32
N GLY A 95 -1.74 22.16 -18.20
CA GLY A 95 -0.89 21.13 -17.63
C GLY A 95 -1.79 20.01 -17.15
N VAL A 96 -1.94 18.95 -17.95
CA VAL A 96 -2.54 17.69 -17.49
C VAL A 96 -1.53 17.07 -16.54
N THR A 97 -1.53 17.50 -15.28
CA THR A 97 -0.96 16.71 -14.20
C THR A 97 -1.89 15.52 -14.06
N ARG A 98 -1.45 14.33 -14.50
CA ARG A 98 -2.14 13.06 -14.24
C ARG A 98 -2.38 12.96 -12.74
N PHE A 99 -3.60 13.26 -12.29
CA PHE A 99 -4.01 13.00 -10.94
C PHE A 99 -4.19 11.49 -10.79
N ALA A 100 -3.71 10.99 -9.66
CA ALA A 100 -3.90 9.63 -9.16
C ALA A 100 -5.31 9.11 -9.49
N THR A 101 -5.43 7.87 -9.94
CA THR A 101 -6.72 7.27 -10.29
C THR A 101 -7.72 7.39 -9.12
N PRO A 102 -9.05 7.45 -9.33
CA PRO A 102 -10.04 7.63 -8.24
C PRO A 102 -9.87 6.61 -7.09
N LYS A 103 -9.38 5.41 -7.41
CA LYS A 103 -9.04 4.35 -6.45
C LYS A 103 -7.85 4.72 -5.57
N GLU A 104 -6.84 5.37 -6.11
CA GLU A 104 -5.67 5.86 -5.35
C GLU A 104 -6.05 7.00 -4.41
N VAL A 105 -6.91 7.92 -4.84
CA VAL A 105 -7.39 9.03 -3.99
C VAL A 105 -8.22 8.51 -2.80
N LEU A 106 -9.12 7.55 -3.04
CA LEU A 106 -9.90 6.92 -1.96
C LEU A 106 -9.00 6.19 -0.96
N CYS A 107 -8.00 5.47 -1.46
CA CYS A 107 -7.00 4.77 -0.64
C CYS A 107 -6.16 5.73 0.22
N LEU A 108 -5.79 6.88 -0.34
CA LEU A 108 -5.10 7.95 0.39
C LEU A 108 -5.98 8.56 1.49
N VAL A 109 -7.25 8.80 1.22
CA VAL A 109 -8.19 9.32 2.24
C VAL A 109 -8.36 8.31 3.38
N GLU A 110 -8.50 7.02 3.07
CA GLU A 110 -8.61 5.97 4.08
C GLU A 110 -7.36 5.83 4.95
N THR A 111 -6.17 5.92 4.36
CA THR A 111 -4.92 5.85 5.13
C THR A 111 -4.73 7.04 6.04
N LEU A 112 -5.05 8.24 5.56
CA LEU A 112 -5.01 9.45 6.37
C LEU A 112 -5.98 9.36 7.54
N LEU A 113 -7.20 8.86 7.32
CA LEU A 113 -8.20 8.67 8.38
C LEU A 113 -7.78 7.63 9.41
N LYS A 114 -7.15 6.52 8.99
CA LYS A 114 -6.61 5.51 9.91
C LYS A 114 -5.46 6.08 10.76
N ARG A 115 -4.57 6.88 10.16
CA ARG A 115 -3.46 7.53 10.86
C ARG A 115 -3.94 8.59 11.85
N THR A 116 -4.95 9.38 11.51
CA THR A 116 -5.51 10.38 12.45
C THR A 116 -6.16 9.71 13.67
N LEU A 117 -6.86 8.59 13.49
CA LEU A 117 -7.41 7.79 14.60
C LEU A 117 -6.31 7.23 15.51
N LEU A 118 -5.23 6.67 14.93
CA LEU A 118 -4.08 6.21 15.70
C LEU A 118 -3.40 7.35 16.47
N PHE A 119 -3.31 8.54 15.87
CA PHE A 119 -2.74 9.73 16.52
C PHE A 119 -3.60 10.18 17.69
N GLN A 120 -4.92 10.30 17.51
CA GLN A 120 -5.84 10.64 18.59
C GLN A 120 -5.80 9.61 19.72
N LYS A 121 -5.75 8.31 19.40
CA LYS A 121 -5.60 7.25 20.42
C LYS A 121 -4.29 7.40 21.19
N THR A 122 -3.20 7.68 20.49
CA THR A 122 -1.87 7.87 21.11
C THR A 122 -1.88 9.02 22.11
N LEU A 123 -2.55 10.14 21.78
CA LEU A 123 -2.73 11.26 22.70
C LEU A 123 -3.63 10.93 23.90
N ARG A 124 -4.52 9.95 23.78
CA ARG A 124 -5.49 9.55 24.82
C ARG A 124 -5.05 8.36 25.66
N ARG A 125 -3.98 7.68 25.29
CA ARG A 125 -3.52 6.46 25.96
C ARG A 125 -3.00 6.76 27.37
N ASN A 126 -3.32 5.89 28.32
CA ASN A 126 -2.70 5.93 29.65
C ASN A 126 -1.28 5.33 29.61
N ALA A 127 -0.28 6.09 30.08
CA ALA A 127 1.14 5.70 30.08
C ALA A 127 1.45 4.47 30.96
N ALA A 128 0.58 4.14 31.91
CA ALA A 128 0.92 3.25 33.00
C ALA A 128 0.56 1.77 32.77
N LYS A 129 -0.08 1.44 31.64
CA LYS A 129 -0.67 0.12 31.37
C LYS A 129 0.08 -0.76 30.34
N ALA A 130 1.25 -0.34 29.84
CA ALA A 130 2.00 -1.13 28.88
C ALA A 130 3.16 -1.87 29.56
N PRO A 131 3.12 -3.21 29.71
CA PRO A 131 4.34 -3.94 30.02
C PRO A 131 5.34 -3.76 28.85
N PRO A 132 6.66 -3.69 29.13
CA PRO A 132 7.68 -3.45 28.10
C PRO A 132 7.73 -4.51 26.99
N ALA A 133 7.18 -5.71 27.24
CA ALA A 133 7.05 -6.78 26.24
C ALA A 133 5.89 -6.59 25.26
N GLU A 134 4.90 -5.73 25.57
CA GLU A 134 3.70 -5.46 24.73
C GLU A 134 3.65 -4.00 24.23
N ALA A 135 4.74 -3.25 24.38
CA ALA A 135 4.85 -1.93 23.76
C ALA A 135 4.94 -2.12 22.24
N VAL A 136 3.78 -2.30 21.59
CA VAL A 136 3.67 -2.25 20.13
C VAL A 136 4.35 -0.96 19.70
N ASP A 137 5.38 -1.09 18.86
CA ASP A 137 6.13 0.04 18.36
C ASP A 137 5.19 0.94 17.57
N VAL A 138 4.83 2.06 18.19
CA VAL A 138 3.88 3.02 17.64
C VAL A 138 4.38 3.52 16.29
N SER A 139 5.69 3.63 16.10
CA SER A 139 6.27 4.04 14.82
C SER A 139 5.98 3.03 13.70
N ASN A 140 6.01 1.73 13.99
CA ASN A 140 5.65 0.67 13.05
C ASN A 140 4.15 0.62 12.76
N LEU A 141 3.30 0.93 13.75
CA LEU A 141 1.85 1.08 13.55
C LEU A 141 1.53 2.19 12.54
N PHE A 142 2.18 3.35 12.67
CA PHE A 142 1.98 4.50 11.78
C PHE A 142 2.54 4.31 10.37
N THR A 143 3.63 3.56 10.26
CA THR A 143 4.35 3.36 8.99
C THR A 143 3.94 2.05 8.32
N SER A 144 4.50 0.92 8.74
CA SER A 144 4.33 -0.38 8.09
C SER A 144 2.89 -0.88 8.16
N ASP A 145 2.26 -0.88 9.33
CA ASP A 145 0.92 -1.48 9.50
C ASP A 145 -0.16 -0.67 8.77
N ALA A 146 -0.14 0.65 8.90
CA ALA A 146 -1.02 1.53 8.13
C ALA A 146 -0.85 1.32 6.62
N ASN A 147 0.39 1.12 6.14
CA ASN A 147 0.66 0.85 4.74
C ASN A 147 0.13 -0.52 4.30
N SER A 148 0.35 -1.59 5.09
CA SER A 148 -0.19 -2.92 4.79
C SER A 148 -1.72 -2.93 4.66
N VAL A 149 -2.42 -2.21 5.53
CA VAL A 149 -3.89 -2.05 5.46
C VAL A 149 -4.32 -1.27 4.22
N SER A 150 -3.56 -0.23 3.84
CA SER A 150 -3.77 0.51 2.59
C SER A 150 -3.65 -0.39 1.37
N THR A 151 -2.58 -1.18 1.32
CA THR A 151 -2.26 -2.03 0.17
C THR A 151 -3.35 -3.07 -0.04
N VAL A 152 -3.91 -3.65 1.01
CA VAL A 152 -5.02 -4.59 0.87
C VAL A 152 -6.32 -3.94 0.41
N ALA A 153 -6.59 -2.69 0.80
CA ALA A 153 -7.76 -1.97 0.25
C ALA A 153 -7.67 -1.84 -1.28
N HIS A 154 -6.46 -1.70 -1.84
CA HIS A 154 -6.24 -1.72 -3.28
C HIS A 154 -6.48 -3.12 -3.89
N TYR A 155 -5.98 -4.18 -3.26
CA TYR A 155 -6.07 -5.55 -3.78
C TYR A 155 -7.37 -6.30 -3.44
N ILE A 156 -8.26 -5.74 -2.63
CA ILE A 156 -9.46 -6.46 -2.14
C ILE A 156 -10.38 -6.90 -3.28
N ASN A 157 -10.47 -6.10 -4.34
CA ASN A 157 -11.23 -6.46 -5.53
C ASN A 157 -10.55 -7.59 -6.32
N SER A 158 -9.22 -7.54 -6.44
CA SER A 158 -8.45 -8.61 -7.07
C SER A 158 -8.60 -9.95 -6.34
N ALA A 159 -8.81 -9.94 -5.01
CA ALA A 159 -8.96 -11.17 -4.22
C ALA A 159 -10.14 -12.07 -4.68
N TRP A 160 -11.22 -11.49 -5.20
CA TRP A 160 -12.37 -12.25 -5.70
C TRP A 160 -12.46 -12.29 -7.23
N ILE A 161 -11.96 -11.25 -7.92
CA ILE A 161 -11.95 -11.19 -9.39
C ILE A 161 -10.97 -12.22 -9.96
N LEU A 162 -9.76 -12.35 -9.39
CA LEU A 162 -8.73 -13.25 -9.93
C LEU A 162 -9.17 -14.73 -9.95
N PRO A 163 -9.76 -15.30 -8.88
CA PRO A 163 -10.27 -16.67 -8.93
C PRO A 163 -11.38 -16.88 -9.98
N VAL A 164 -12.30 -15.91 -10.11
CA VAL A 164 -13.38 -15.97 -11.10
C VAL A 164 -12.83 -15.90 -12.53
N GLN A 165 -11.85 -15.01 -12.76
CA GLN A 165 -11.17 -14.89 -14.04
C GLN A 165 -10.41 -16.17 -14.40
N ILE A 166 -9.65 -16.75 -13.47
CA ILE A 166 -8.95 -18.02 -13.68
C ILE A 166 -9.95 -19.13 -14.06
N GLY A 167 -11.04 -19.27 -13.31
CA GLY A 167 -12.07 -20.27 -13.58
C GLY A 167 -12.72 -20.09 -14.96
N GLY A 168 -13.10 -18.85 -15.30
CA GLY A 168 -13.73 -18.54 -16.59
C GLY A 168 -12.81 -18.79 -17.79
N VAL A 169 -11.55 -18.38 -17.69
CA VAL A 169 -10.56 -18.59 -18.77
C VAL A 169 -10.24 -20.07 -18.92
N VAL A 170 -10.05 -20.82 -17.83
CA VAL A 170 -9.81 -22.28 -17.90
C VAL A 170 -11.02 -23.01 -18.50
N TYR A 171 -12.24 -22.59 -18.17
CA TYR A 171 -13.46 -23.14 -18.77
C TYR A 171 -13.51 -22.89 -20.29
N MET A 172 -13.26 -21.65 -20.73
CA MET A 172 -13.18 -21.34 -22.17
C MET A 172 -12.08 -22.14 -22.87
N LEU A 173 -10.92 -22.28 -22.23
CA LEU A 173 -9.80 -23.02 -22.79
C LEU A 173 -10.14 -24.51 -22.97
N TYR A 174 -10.80 -25.12 -21.98
CA TYR A 174 -11.31 -26.48 -22.10
C TYR A 174 -12.35 -26.62 -23.23
N TRP A 175 -13.18 -25.60 -23.45
CA TRP A 175 -14.14 -25.61 -24.55
C TRP A 175 -13.47 -25.57 -25.94
N VAL A 176 -12.35 -24.84 -26.09
CA VAL A 176 -11.65 -24.69 -27.38
C VAL A 176 -10.76 -25.90 -27.71
N ILE A 177 -9.95 -26.36 -26.76
CA ILE A 177 -8.91 -27.41 -26.98
C ILE A 177 -9.10 -28.67 -26.12
N GLY A 178 -10.20 -28.79 -25.38
CA GLY A 178 -10.51 -29.98 -24.60
C GLY A 178 -9.49 -30.27 -23.50
N ALA A 179 -9.16 -31.55 -23.32
CA ALA A 179 -8.22 -32.00 -22.28
C ALA A 179 -6.78 -31.48 -22.47
N ALA A 180 -6.41 -31.06 -23.69
CA ALA A 180 -5.09 -30.47 -23.96
C ALA A 180 -4.85 -29.15 -23.19
N ALA A 181 -5.92 -28.48 -22.74
CA ALA A 181 -5.86 -27.32 -21.85
C ALA A 181 -5.06 -27.60 -20.57
N PHE A 182 -5.22 -28.79 -19.98
CA PHE A 182 -4.54 -29.16 -18.75
C PHE A 182 -3.03 -29.38 -18.94
N ALA A 183 -2.60 -29.82 -20.13
CA ALA A 183 -1.17 -29.88 -20.45
C ALA A 183 -0.55 -28.48 -20.49
N GLY A 184 -1.24 -27.51 -21.10
CA GLY A 184 -0.82 -26.11 -21.05
C GLY A 184 -0.78 -25.54 -19.63
N LEU A 185 -1.79 -25.86 -18.83
CA LEU A 185 -1.86 -25.45 -17.41
C LEU A 185 -0.71 -26.04 -16.58
N ALA A 186 -0.33 -27.30 -16.84
CA ALA A 186 0.82 -27.94 -16.21
C ALA A 186 2.15 -27.24 -16.58
N VAL A 187 2.32 -26.83 -17.84
CA VAL A 187 3.50 -26.06 -18.27
C VAL A 187 3.54 -24.68 -17.60
N ILE A 188 2.39 -24.00 -17.45
CA ILE A 188 2.31 -22.74 -16.70
C ILE A 188 2.73 -22.98 -15.24
N GLY A 189 2.22 -24.02 -14.59
CA GLY A 189 2.63 -24.36 -13.22
C GLY A 189 4.13 -24.63 -13.10
N ALA A 190 4.71 -25.37 -14.05
CA ALA A 190 6.13 -25.68 -14.09
C ALA A 190 6.99 -24.42 -14.36
N SER A 191 6.58 -23.54 -15.28
CA SER A 191 7.30 -22.30 -15.58
C SER A 191 7.20 -21.30 -14.42
N SER A 192 6.06 -21.22 -13.74
CA SER A 192 5.92 -20.45 -12.50
C SER A 192 6.85 -20.97 -11.39
N LEU A 193 6.94 -22.30 -11.20
CA LEU A 193 7.86 -22.87 -10.21
C LEU A 193 9.33 -22.59 -10.57
N ALA A 194 9.70 -22.73 -11.84
CA ALA A 194 11.03 -22.36 -12.33
C ALA A 194 11.32 -20.87 -12.08
N GLY A 195 10.34 -19.99 -12.33
CA GLY A 195 10.43 -18.56 -12.03
C GLY A 195 10.69 -18.28 -10.54
N VAL A 196 10.01 -18.98 -9.63
CA VAL A 196 10.25 -18.85 -8.18
C VAL A 196 11.66 -19.29 -7.80
N LEU A 197 12.19 -20.36 -8.39
CA LEU A 197 13.55 -20.83 -8.13
C LEU A 197 14.59 -19.82 -8.62
N VAL A 198 14.42 -19.30 -9.83
CA VAL A 198 15.29 -18.25 -10.38
C VAL A 198 15.20 -16.97 -9.55
N GLY A 199 13.99 -16.58 -9.14
CA GLY A 199 13.77 -15.41 -8.29
C GLY A 199 14.49 -15.49 -6.94
N LYS A 200 14.61 -16.69 -6.33
CA LYS A 200 15.45 -16.88 -5.13
C LYS A 200 16.92 -16.56 -5.40
N VAL A 201 17.45 -17.00 -6.53
CA VAL A 201 18.82 -16.69 -6.95
C VAL A 201 18.97 -15.18 -7.19
N SER A 202 17.98 -14.53 -7.81
CA SER A 202 17.95 -13.07 -7.99
C SER A 202 18.01 -12.33 -6.65
N VAL A 203 17.24 -12.79 -5.64
CA VAL A 203 17.23 -12.21 -4.28
C VAL A 203 18.58 -12.36 -3.58
N ASP A 204 19.21 -13.53 -3.68
CA ASP A 204 20.53 -13.76 -3.09
C ASP A 204 21.62 -12.93 -3.79
N ALA A 205 21.56 -12.82 -5.12
CA ALA A 205 22.45 -11.96 -5.89
C ALA A 205 22.27 -10.46 -5.52
N PHE A 206 21.03 -10.02 -5.34
CA PHE A 206 20.69 -8.67 -4.87
C PHE A 206 21.29 -8.40 -3.48
N ARG A 207 21.15 -9.36 -2.55
CA ARG A 207 21.71 -9.25 -1.20
C ARG A 207 23.23 -9.12 -1.25
N ASN A 208 23.91 -9.95 -2.03
CA ASN A 208 25.36 -9.86 -2.19
C ASN A 208 25.79 -8.50 -2.79
N MET A 209 25.09 -8.02 -3.82
CA MET A 209 25.33 -6.69 -4.38
C MET A 209 25.20 -5.57 -3.33
N MET A 210 24.15 -5.62 -2.51
CA MET A 210 23.92 -4.66 -1.42
C MET A 210 25.05 -4.69 -0.38
N GLN A 211 25.52 -5.89 0.00
CA GLN A 211 26.66 -6.02 0.92
C GLN A 211 27.94 -5.40 0.36
N GLN A 212 28.25 -5.61 -0.93
CA GLN A 212 29.42 -5.00 -1.57
C GLN A 212 29.30 -3.47 -1.65
N ARG A 213 28.11 -2.97 -1.97
CA ARG A 213 27.80 -1.53 -1.99
C ARG A 213 28.00 -0.90 -0.61
N ASP A 214 27.49 -1.54 0.44
CA ASP A 214 27.60 -1.05 1.80
C ASP A 214 29.06 -1.07 2.28
N GLY A 215 29.82 -2.10 1.89
CA GLY A 215 31.28 -2.17 2.12
C GLY A 215 32.05 -1.01 1.47
N ARG A 216 31.72 -0.65 0.21
CA ARG A 216 32.28 0.53 -0.45
C ARG A 216 31.90 1.82 0.28
N MET A 217 30.63 1.97 0.64
CA MET A 217 30.14 3.16 1.33
C MET A 217 30.81 3.34 2.69
N LYS A 218 31.04 2.24 3.42
CA LYS A 218 31.80 2.25 4.67
C LYS A 218 33.23 2.74 4.47
N ALA A 219 33.93 2.24 3.45
CA ALA A 219 35.29 2.69 3.14
C ALA A 219 35.34 4.19 2.81
N ILE A 220 34.35 4.70 2.06
CA ILE A 220 34.23 6.14 1.77
C ILE A 220 34.03 6.93 3.08
N LYS A 221 33.13 6.49 3.96
CA LYS A 221 32.88 7.14 5.25
C LYS A 221 34.14 7.18 6.14
N GLU A 222 34.93 6.10 6.17
CA GLU A 222 36.20 6.05 6.90
C GLU A 222 37.20 7.10 6.39
N VAL A 223 37.31 7.25 5.07
CA VAL A 223 38.20 8.26 4.45
C VAL A 223 37.77 9.68 4.77
N PHE A 224 36.47 9.99 4.63
CA PHE A 224 35.94 11.32 4.93
C PHE A 224 36.01 11.65 6.42
N GLY A 225 35.82 10.66 7.30
CA GLY A 225 35.96 10.83 8.74
C GLY A 225 37.39 11.18 9.19
N ALA A 226 38.40 10.72 8.45
CA ALA A 226 39.82 10.97 8.74
C ALA A 226 40.52 11.86 7.69
N ILE A 227 39.76 12.71 6.98
CA ILE A 227 40.26 13.41 5.77
C ILE A 227 41.48 14.30 6.02
N GLN A 228 41.58 14.92 7.21
CA GLN A 228 42.74 15.74 7.58
C GLN A 228 44.03 14.91 7.62
N VAL A 229 43.99 13.73 8.23
CA VAL A 229 45.15 12.82 8.31
C VAL A 229 45.54 12.33 6.92
N VAL A 230 44.56 11.98 6.09
CA VAL A 230 44.79 11.53 4.71
C VAL A 230 45.52 12.61 3.90
N LYS A 231 45.09 13.87 4.02
CA LYS A 231 45.69 15.02 3.32
C LYS A 231 47.08 15.38 3.82
N LEU A 232 47.27 15.42 5.15
CA LEU A 232 48.57 15.74 5.76
C LEU A 232 49.67 14.74 5.38
N ASN A 233 49.30 13.48 5.09
CA ASN A 233 50.23 12.42 4.71
C ASN A 233 50.25 12.13 3.20
N ALA A 234 49.53 12.90 2.37
CA ALA A 234 49.38 12.66 0.93
C ALA A 234 48.96 11.21 0.59
N TRP A 235 48.01 10.64 1.35
CA TRP A 235 47.54 9.25 1.17
C TRP A 235 46.33 9.12 0.24
N GLU A 236 45.91 10.20 -0.44
CA GLU A 236 44.72 10.20 -1.29
C GLU A 236 44.71 9.07 -2.33
N ASP A 237 45.80 8.90 -3.08
CA ASP A 237 45.86 7.90 -4.15
C ASP A 237 45.73 6.47 -3.61
N LYS A 238 46.30 6.19 -2.44
CA LYS A 238 46.20 4.87 -1.79
C LYS A 238 44.76 4.56 -1.38
N PHE A 239 44.06 5.53 -0.80
CA PHE A 239 42.66 5.36 -0.42
C PHE A 239 41.73 5.32 -1.65
N ALA A 240 42.02 6.12 -2.69
CA ALA A 240 41.31 6.07 -3.96
C ALA A 240 41.43 4.68 -4.62
N ALA A 241 42.64 4.11 -4.66
CA ALA A 241 42.86 2.75 -5.16
C ALA A 241 42.10 1.70 -4.34
N ARG A 242 42.08 1.83 -3.00
CA ARG A 242 41.31 0.93 -2.12
C ARG A 242 39.81 1.00 -2.39
N VAL A 243 39.25 2.19 -2.63
CA VAL A 243 37.83 2.37 -2.99
C VAL A 243 37.55 1.83 -4.40
N ALA A 244 38.45 2.05 -5.35
CA ALA A 244 38.33 1.52 -6.72
C ALA A 244 38.32 -0.03 -6.73
N ALA A 245 39.16 -0.67 -5.93
CA ALA A 245 39.17 -2.14 -5.78
C ALA A 245 37.82 -2.66 -5.26
N ARG A 246 37.21 -1.98 -4.28
CA ARG A 246 35.85 -2.30 -3.78
C ARG A 246 34.77 -2.05 -4.82
N ARG A 247 34.91 -1.02 -5.65
CA ARG A 247 34.00 -0.77 -6.77
C ARG A 247 34.06 -1.90 -7.79
N ALA A 248 35.24 -2.45 -8.09
CA ALA A 248 35.38 -3.58 -9.01
C ALA A 248 34.70 -4.86 -8.50
N THR A 249 34.72 -5.13 -7.19
CA THR A 249 33.97 -6.25 -6.59
C THR A 249 32.46 -6.01 -6.61
N GLU A 250 32.01 -4.78 -6.30
CA GLU A 250 30.60 -4.39 -6.37
C GLU A 250 30.05 -4.52 -7.80
N LEU A 251 30.80 -4.09 -8.82
CA LEU A 251 30.37 -4.20 -10.22
C LEU A 251 30.25 -5.66 -10.69
N ARG A 252 31.09 -6.57 -10.18
CA ARG A 252 30.93 -8.02 -10.45
C ARG A 252 29.65 -8.58 -9.82
N ALA A 253 29.35 -8.20 -8.57
CA ALA A 253 28.11 -8.59 -7.91
C ALA A 253 26.88 -8.00 -8.63
N LEU A 254 26.95 -6.73 -9.05
CA LEU A 254 25.92 -6.08 -9.86
C LEU A 254 25.68 -6.83 -11.19
N ARG A 255 26.75 -7.22 -11.89
CA ARG A 255 26.62 -8.00 -13.13
C ARG A 255 25.91 -9.34 -12.88
N SER A 256 26.26 -10.04 -11.82
CA SER A 256 25.59 -11.29 -11.44
C SER A 256 24.10 -11.06 -11.17
N PHE A 257 23.75 -10.00 -10.42
CA PHE A 257 22.36 -9.64 -10.14
C PHE A 257 21.57 -9.32 -11.41
N LEU A 258 22.13 -8.51 -12.31
CA LEU A 258 21.48 -8.15 -13.57
C LEU A 258 21.27 -9.38 -14.47
N LEU A 259 22.26 -10.29 -14.53
CA LEU A 259 22.12 -11.55 -15.28
C LEU A 259 21.01 -12.43 -14.71
N SER A 260 20.88 -12.53 -13.38
CA SER A 260 19.77 -13.25 -12.74
C SER A 260 18.42 -12.64 -13.08
N CYS A 261 18.30 -11.29 -13.05
CA CYS A 261 17.07 -10.60 -13.44
C CYS A 261 16.72 -10.86 -14.92
N SER A 262 17.69 -10.80 -15.83
CA SER A 262 17.45 -11.11 -17.25
C SER A 262 17.02 -12.56 -17.47
N LEU A 263 17.56 -13.51 -16.71
CA LEU A 263 17.17 -14.91 -16.77
C LEU A 263 15.73 -15.10 -16.29
N GLU A 264 15.35 -14.43 -15.21
CA GLU A 264 13.99 -14.44 -14.67
C GLU A 264 12.99 -13.91 -15.70
N GLU A 265 13.30 -12.76 -16.30
CA GLU A 265 12.52 -12.15 -17.39
C GLU A 265 12.38 -13.14 -18.56
N LEU A 266 13.47 -13.77 -18.98
CA LEU A 266 13.46 -14.74 -20.09
C LEU A 266 12.50 -15.91 -19.82
N VAL A 267 12.54 -16.51 -18.62
CA VAL A 267 11.64 -17.62 -18.25
C VAL A 267 10.18 -17.18 -18.33
N VAL A 268 9.90 -15.97 -17.85
CA VAL A 268 8.56 -15.39 -17.78
C VAL A 268 8.02 -15.07 -19.18
N TRP A 269 8.82 -14.48 -20.07
CA TRP A 269 8.43 -14.16 -21.46
C TRP A 269 8.45 -15.35 -22.41
N ALA A 270 9.27 -16.38 -22.16
CA ALA A 270 9.27 -17.61 -22.96
C ALA A 270 8.10 -18.55 -22.60
N SER A 271 7.49 -18.38 -21.43
CA SER A 271 6.42 -19.27 -20.95
C SER A 271 5.24 -19.40 -21.93
N PRO A 272 4.65 -18.33 -22.51
CA PRO A 272 3.49 -18.48 -23.41
C PRO A 272 3.81 -19.28 -24.68
N LEU A 273 5.04 -19.16 -25.19
CA LEU A 273 5.51 -19.94 -26.33
C LEU A 273 5.56 -21.43 -25.98
N LEU A 274 6.19 -21.78 -24.85
CA LEU A 274 6.26 -23.17 -24.39
C LEU A 274 4.88 -23.77 -24.13
N VAL A 275 4.00 -23.02 -23.47
CA VAL A 275 2.62 -23.43 -23.18
C VAL A 275 1.85 -23.72 -24.47
N SER A 276 1.99 -22.85 -25.47
CA SER A 276 1.30 -23.01 -26.75
C SER A 276 1.84 -24.19 -27.54
N ILE A 277 3.17 -24.35 -27.61
CA ILE A 277 3.81 -25.48 -28.30
C ILE A 277 3.35 -26.81 -27.67
N VAL A 278 3.41 -26.93 -26.35
CA VAL A 278 3.07 -28.19 -25.67
C VAL A 278 1.57 -28.48 -25.75
N SER A 279 0.70 -27.50 -25.47
CA SER A 279 -0.76 -27.72 -25.51
C SER A 279 -1.26 -28.06 -26.91
N LEU A 280 -0.75 -27.37 -27.95
CA LEU A 280 -1.13 -27.65 -29.34
C LEU A 280 -0.53 -28.96 -29.84
N ALA A 281 0.69 -29.31 -29.43
CA ALA A 281 1.26 -30.63 -29.73
C ALA A 281 0.43 -31.76 -29.12
N VAL A 282 0.00 -31.63 -27.87
CA VAL A 282 -0.90 -32.60 -27.22
C VAL A 282 -2.24 -32.67 -27.95
N TYR A 283 -2.80 -31.53 -28.39
CA TYR A 283 -4.06 -31.50 -29.13
C TYR A 283 -3.96 -32.18 -30.51
N SER A 284 -2.91 -31.88 -31.27
CA SER A 284 -2.68 -32.42 -32.62
C SER A 284 -2.26 -33.88 -32.60
N VAL A 285 -1.15 -34.15 -31.91
CA VAL A 285 -0.44 -35.43 -31.97
C VAL A 285 -1.03 -36.40 -30.95
N GLY A 286 -1.35 -35.91 -29.75
CA GLY A 286 -1.89 -36.74 -28.68
C GLY A 286 -3.36 -37.11 -28.88
N MET A 287 -4.20 -36.16 -29.33
CA MET A 287 -5.64 -36.38 -29.49
C MET A 287 -6.07 -36.58 -30.96
N GLY A 288 -5.15 -36.46 -31.92
CA GLY A 288 -5.44 -36.63 -33.36
C GLY A 288 -6.40 -35.59 -33.94
N GLN A 289 -6.56 -34.44 -33.29
CA GLN A 289 -7.53 -33.43 -33.70
C GLN A 289 -6.94 -32.44 -34.71
N PRO A 290 -7.73 -31.98 -35.71
CA PRO A 290 -7.25 -31.03 -36.70
C PRO A 290 -6.94 -29.66 -36.07
N LEU A 291 -5.73 -29.17 -36.29
CA LEU A 291 -5.32 -27.82 -35.89
C LEU A 291 -5.85 -26.78 -36.88
N THR A 292 -6.94 -26.11 -36.53
CA THR A 292 -7.40 -24.92 -37.25
C THR A 292 -6.73 -23.67 -36.70
N ALA A 293 -6.37 -22.72 -37.57
CA ALA A 293 -5.77 -21.45 -37.17
C ALA A 293 -6.61 -20.70 -36.11
N ALA A 294 -7.94 -20.73 -36.21
CA ALA A 294 -8.84 -20.14 -35.23
C ALA A 294 -8.57 -20.66 -33.80
N LYS A 295 -8.57 -21.98 -33.60
CA LYS A 295 -8.28 -22.60 -32.30
C LYS A 295 -6.91 -22.24 -31.75
N VAL A 296 -5.89 -22.18 -32.61
CA VAL A 296 -4.51 -21.83 -32.21
C VAL A 296 -4.46 -20.41 -31.65
N PHE A 297 -4.99 -19.44 -32.39
CA PHE A 297 -4.96 -18.03 -31.97
C PHE A 297 -5.85 -17.79 -30.75
N THR A 298 -7.04 -18.42 -30.68
CA THR A 298 -7.92 -18.31 -29.52
C THR A 298 -7.28 -18.91 -28.27
N ALA A 299 -6.66 -20.10 -28.36
CA ALA A 299 -5.99 -20.74 -27.23
C ALA A 299 -4.79 -19.91 -26.74
N LEU A 300 -3.95 -19.40 -27.65
CA LEU A 300 -2.82 -18.52 -27.31
C LEU A 300 -3.28 -17.26 -26.56
N ALA A 301 -4.36 -16.62 -27.03
CA ALA A 301 -4.93 -15.45 -26.36
C ALA A 301 -5.45 -15.78 -24.96
N LEU A 302 -6.15 -16.90 -24.78
CA LEU A 302 -6.65 -17.35 -23.49
C LEU A 302 -5.51 -17.70 -22.52
N PHE A 303 -4.45 -18.38 -22.99
CA PHE A 303 -3.27 -18.64 -22.16
C PHE A 303 -2.56 -17.35 -21.71
N ASN A 304 -2.44 -16.35 -22.59
CA ASN A 304 -1.90 -15.05 -22.23
C ASN A 304 -2.78 -14.32 -21.20
N ALA A 305 -4.10 -14.38 -21.34
CA ALA A 305 -5.05 -13.80 -20.39
C ALA A 305 -5.02 -14.48 -19.01
N LEU A 306 -4.59 -15.75 -18.94
CA LEU A 306 -4.50 -16.52 -17.70
C LEU A 306 -3.19 -16.28 -16.92
N ARG A 307 -2.14 -15.81 -17.60
CA ARG A 307 -0.80 -15.70 -17.02
C ARG A 307 -0.73 -14.67 -15.88
N THR A 308 -1.13 -13.43 -16.16
CA THR A 308 -1.13 -12.34 -15.18
C THR A 308 -1.90 -12.71 -13.91
N PRO A 309 -3.15 -13.20 -13.97
CA PRO A 309 -3.88 -13.52 -12.75
C PRO A 309 -3.27 -14.67 -11.94
N LEU A 310 -2.61 -15.65 -12.58
CA LEU A 310 -1.89 -16.70 -11.87
C LEU A 310 -0.62 -16.18 -11.17
N GLN A 311 0.06 -15.19 -11.74
CA GLN A 311 1.26 -14.57 -11.15
C GLN A 311 0.92 -13.63 -10.00
N ASP A 312 -0.21 -12.92 -10.07
CA ASP A 312 -0.62 -11.94 -9.05
C ASP A 312 -1.27 -12.59 -7.82
N LEU A 313 -1.86 -13.77 -7.99
CA LEU A 313 -2.61 -14.45 -6.93
C LEU A 313 -1.80 -14.67 -5.63
N PRO A 314 -0.53 -15.12 -5.66
CA PRO A 314 0.30 -15.20 -4.46
C PRO A 314 0.47 -13.84 -3.76
N SER A 315 0.71 -12.77 -4.52
CA SER A 315 0.92 -11.41 -3.99
C SER A 315 -0.34 -10.87 -3.31
N VAL A 316 -1.52 -11.16 -3.87
CA VAL A 316 -2.80 -10.80 -3.26
C VAL A 316 -3.00 -11.55 -1.94
N ILE A 317 -2.73 -12.86 -1.92
CA ILE A 317 -2.82 -13.67 -0.68
C ILE A 317 -1.86 -13.14 0.39
N GLN A 318 -0.60 -12.88 0.03
CA GLN A 318 0.40 -12.33 0.94
C GLN A 318 -0.04 -10.97 1.50
N SER A 319 -0.56 -10.09 0.63
CA SER A 319 -1.07 -8.80 1.06
C SER A 319 -2.19 -8.97 2.08
N CYS A 320 -3.17 -9.83 1.82
CA CYS A 320 -4.26 -10.13 2.75
C CYS A 320 -3.75 -10.65 4.11
N LEU A 321 -2.77 -11.56 4.11
CA LEU A 321 -2.15 -12.06 5.34
C LEU A 321 -1.45 -10.95 6.13
N HIS A 322 -0.67 -10.10 5.45
CA HIS A 322 0.00 -8.96 6.08
C HIS A 322 -0.99 -7.97 6.68
N ALA A 323 -2.07 -7.63 5.96
CA ALA A 323 -3.08 -6.73 6.50
C ALA A 323 -3.83 -7.34 7.67
N LYS A 324 -4.09 -8.66 7.68
CA LYS A 324 -4.70 -9.32 8.83
C LYS A 324 -3.86 -9.12 10.10
N VAL A 325 -2.56 -9.41 10.04
CA VAL A 325 -1.65 -9.22 11.17
C VAL A 325 -1.58 -7.74 11.59
N ALA A 326 -1.53 -6.82 10.61
CA ALA A 326 -1.54 -5.39 10.88
C ALA A 326 -2.84 -4.93 11.56
N LEU A 327 -4.00 -5.42 11.10
CA LEU A 327 -5.31 -5.13 11.69
C LEU A 327 -5.41 -5.69 13.11
N ASP A 328 -4.90 -6.90 13.36
CA ASP A 328 -4.86 -7.47 14.71
C ASP A 328 -4.04 -6.57 15.65
N ARG A 329 -2.86 -6.08 15.22
CA ARG A 329 -2.03 -5.13 15.98
C ARG A 329 -2.70 -3.77 16.19
N ILE A 330 -3.35 -3.22 15.16
CA ILE A 330 -4.07 -1.94 15.27
C ILE A 330 -5.26 -2.10 16.22
N SER A 331 -6.01 -3.20 16.11
CA SER A 331 -7.17 -3.46 16.97
C SER A 331 -6.77 -3.61 18.43
N SER A 332 -5.69 -4.35 18.73
CA SER A 332 -5.17 -4.48 20.09
C SER A 332 -4.68 -3.13 20.61
N TYR A 333 -3.99 -2.33 19.78
CA TYR A 333 -3.57 -0.97 20.13
C TYR A 333 -4.75 -0.06 20.48
N LEU A 334 -5.79 -0.05 19.64
CA LEU A 334 -7.00 0.76 19.85
C LEU A 334 -7.82 0.30 21.07
N ALA A 335 -7.73 -0.98 21.45
CA ALA A 335 -8.40 -1.54 22.63
C ALA A 335 -7.73 -1.16 23.97
N HIS A 336 -6.53 -0.55 23.95
CA HIS A 336 -5.87 -0.14 25.19
C HIS A 336 -6.68 0.90 25.96
N ALA A 337 -6.53 0.91 27.29
CA ALA A 337 -7.24 1.84 28.15
C ALA A 337 -6.78 3.30 27.95
N ASP A 338 -7.75 4.18 27.77
CA ASP A 338 -7.54 5.62 27.71
C ASP A 338 -7.33 6.22 29.11
N TYR A 339 -6.66 7.38 29.17
CA TYR A 339 -6.62 8.18 30.39
C TYR A 339 -8.01 8.76 30.66
N ARG A 340 -8.43 8.77 31.92
CA ARG A 340 -9.73 9.28 32.32
C ARG A 340 -9.63 10.78 32.54
N VAL A 341 -10.22 11.58 31.65
CA VAL A 341 -10.33 13.05 31.81
C VAL A 341 -11.03 13.40 33.13
N ALA A 342 -12.01 12.57 33.54
CA ALA A 342 -12.76 12.73 34.78
C ALA A 342 -11.94 12.56 36.07
N ASN A 343 -10.69 12.07 36.00
CA ASN A 343 -9.83 11.98 37.18
C ASN A 343 -9.44 13.36 37.75
N VAL A 344 -9.53 14.42 36.94
CA VAL A 344 -9.26 15.80 37.36
C VAL A 344 -10.48 16.66 37.07
N ARG A 345 -11.07 17.24 38.11
CA ARG A 345 -12.09 18.27 37.97
C ARG A 345 -11.41 19.59 37.65
N ARG A 346 -11.54 20.06 36.41
CA ARG A 346 -10.99 21.37 35.99
C ARG A 346 -11.82 22.56 36.45
N THR A 347 -13.08 22.31 36.78
CA THR A 347 -14.00 23.33 37.28
C THR A 347 -14.85 22.68 38.34
N ASP A 348 -14.67 23.10 39.60
CA ASP A 348 -15.46 22.62 40.72
C ASP A 348 -16.13 23.83 41.39
N PRO A 349 -17.45 24.01 41.26
CA PRO A 349 -18.16 25.15 41.83
C PRO A 349 -18.21 25.13 43.37
N SER A 350 -17.78 24.03 44.02
CA SER A 350 -17.68 23.94 45.48
C SER A 350 -16.39 24.55 46.05
N GLN A 351 -15.38 24.79 45.20
CA GLN A 351 -14.12 25.41 45.62
C GLN A 351 -14.20 26.93 45.44
N ALA A 352 -13.56 27.67 46.34
CA ALA A 352 -13.52 29.12 46.25
C ALA A 352 -12.73 29.56 45.00
N GLU A 353 -13.16 30.65 44.36
CA GLU A 353 -12.61 31.15 43.08
C GLU A 353 -11.10 31.46 43.14
N TYR A 354 -10.54 31.70 44.32
CA TYR A 354 -9.12 31.94 44.52
C TYR A 354 -8.26 30.66 44.55
N VAL A 355 -8.85 29.46 44.58
CA VAL A 355 -8.14 28.18 44.65
C VAL A 355 -7.92 27.63 43.23
N ASP A 356 -6.66 27.40 42.85
CA ASP A 356 -6.30 26.95 41.49
C ASP A 356 -6.02 25.44 41.45
N VAL A 357 -5.45 24.87 42.52
CA VAL A 357 -5.22 23.43 42.66
C VAL A 357 -5.68 22.98 44.05
N SER A 358 -6.51 21.94 44.11
CA SER A 358 -6.93 21.31 45.35
C SER A 358 -6.91 19.79 45.22
N VAL A 359 -6.28 19.12 46.17
CA VAL A 359 -6.18 17.67 46.29
C VAL A 359 -6.62 17.31 47.71
N THR A 360 -7.65 16.48 47.82
CA THR A 360 -8.19 16.02 49.11
C THR A 360 -8.23 14.50 49.12
N ASN A 361 -7.59 13.87 50.11
CA ASN A 361 -7.48 12.40 50.22
C ASN A 361 -6.97 11.73 48.93
N GLY A 362 -6.02 12.37 48.23
CA GLY A 362 -5.54 11.89 46.94
C GLY A 362 -4.62 10.68 47.09
N SER A 363 -4.91 9.60 46.35
CA SER A 363 -3.99 8.47 46.17
C SER A 363 -3.67 8.28 44.69
N PHE A 364 -2.38 8.27 44.35
CA PHE A 364 -1.90 8.25 42.96
C PHE A 364 -0.89 7.13 42.76
N GLY A 365 -0.97 6.42 41.65
CA GLY A 365 -0.03 5.37 41.30
C GLY A 365 -0.07 5.07 39.81
N TRP A 366 0.98 4.43 39.33
CA TRP A 366 1.07 3.97 37.95
C TRP A 366 0.21 2.72 37.72
N LYS A 367 0.09 1.84 38.72
CA LYS A 367 -0.79 0.68 38.66
C LYS A 367 -2.01 0.92 39.55
N ALA A 368 -3.17 0.42 39.13
CA ALA A 368 -4.41 0.55 39.90
C ALA A 368 -4.25 -0.04 41.31
N ASP A 369 -3.47 -1.11 41.44
CA ASP A 369 -3.34 -1.90 42.67
C ASP A 369 -2.12 -1.50 43.52
N ALA A 370 -1.35 -0.50 43.09
CA ALA A 370 -0.13 -0.05 43.77
C ALA A 370 0.00 1.48 43.74
N PRO A 371 -0.68 2.20 44.67
CA PRO A 371 -0.51 3.63 44.81
C PRO A 371 0.90 3.96 45.31
N VAL A 372 1.56 4.90 44.65
CA VAL A 372 2.89 5.42 45.00
C VAL A 372 2.77 6.59 45.99
N LEU A 373 1.77 7.44 45.79
CA LEU A 373 1.39 8.53 46.69
C LEU A 373 0.07 8.16 47.35
N THR A 374 -0.01 8.30 48.66
CA THR A 374 -1.23 8.01 49.44
C THR A 374 -1.51 9.18 50.39
N ASN A 375 -2.80 9.42 50.67
CA ASN A 375 -3.27 10.45 51.60
C ASN A 375 -2.69 11.85 51.32
N VAL A 376 -2.65 12.27 50.05
CA VAL A 376 -2.20 13.61 49.66
C VAL A 376 -3.31 14.62 49.92
N HIS A 377 -2.99 15.63 50.74
CA HIS A 377 -3.83 16.79 50.99
C HIS A 377 -3.05 18.06 50.66
N PHE A 378 -3.51 18.80 49.66
CA PHE A 378 -2.80 19.97 49.16
C PHE A 378 -3.77 20.98 48.57
N THR A 379 -3.55 22.27 48.84
CA THR A 379 -4.34 23.36 48.25
C THR A 379 -3.41 24.53 47.93
N ALA A 380 -3.48 25.04 46.70
CA ALA A 380 -2.73 26.20 46.23
C ALA A 380 -3.68 27.28 45.70
N LYS A 381 -3.39 28.54 46.02
CA LYS A 381 -4.17 29.68 45.58
C LYS A 381 -3.56 30.32 44.33
N LYS A 382 -4.39 31.07 43.61
CA LYS A 382 -3.98 31.83 42.45
C LYS A 382 -2.94 32.89 42.84
N GLY A 383 -1.74 32.78 42.28
CA GLY A 383 -0.61 33.68 42.55
C GLY A 383 0.39 33.17 43.59
N ASP A 384 0.17 32.00 44.20
CA ASP A 384 1.13 31.39 45.13
C ASP A 384 2.36 30.83 44.40
N LEU A 385 3.56 31.06 44.96
CA LEU A 385 4.78 30.36 44.55
C LEU A 385 4.98 29.13 45.46
N VAL A 386 4.75 27.94 44.92
CA VAL A 386 4.85 26.68 45.66
C VAL A 386 6.16 25.96 45.34
N VAL A 387 6.90 25.53 46.37
CA VAL A 387 8.14 24.76 46.24
C VAL A 387 7.96 23.36 46.82
N VAL A 388 8.22 22.32 46.02
CA VAL A 388 8.15 20.90 46.43
C VAL A 388 9.56 20.35 46.65
N ARG A 389 9.85 19.82 47.86
CA ARG A 389 11.16 19.26 48.24
C ARG A 389 11.01 17.86 48.85
N GLY A 390 12.05 17.02 48.72
CA GLY A 390 12.10 15.68 49.30
C GLY A 390 13.21 14.80 48.69
N ALA A 391 13.38 13.59 49.22
CA ALA A 391 14.46 12.66 48.82
C ALA A 391 14.31 12.11 47.39
N VAL A 392 15.39 11.59 46.81
CA VAL A 392 15.37 10.92 45.49
C VAL A 392 14.42 9.72 45.55
N GLY A 393 13.52 9.58 44.57
CA GLY A 393 12.53 8.49 44.52
C GLY A 393 11.29 8.67 45.40
N ALA A 394 11.13 9.80 46.10
CA ALA A 394 9.99 10.05 47.00
C ALA A 394 8.65 10.37 46.30
N GLY A 395 8.57 10.30 44.96
CA GLY A 395 7.35 10.59 44.19
C GLY A 395 7.03 12.08 44.03
N LYS A 396 8.04 12.94 44.06
CA LYS A 396 7.92 14.38 43.79
C LYS A 396 7.67 14.69 42.32
#